data_AF-A8WYN9-F1
#
_entry.id   AF-A8WYN9-F1
#
_cell.length_a   1.000
_cell.length_b   1.000
_cell.length_c   1.000
_cell.angle_alpha   90.00
_cell.angle_beta   90.00
_cell.angle_gamma   90.00
#
_symmetry.space_group_name_H-M   'P 1'
#
loop_
_entity.id
_entity.type
_entity.pdbx_description
1 polymer ?
#
loop_
_entity_poly.entity_id
_entity_poly.type
_entity_poly.pdbx_seq_one_letter_code
_entity_poly.pdbx_strand_id
1 'polypeptide(L)'
;MPKKQRYSLADMPEKVIMLILENSDFRSILTASEIPEEFKKVLKANPLKTECFAITTSGPNEILDVISSIDSGNLKEICFYNIDELPEEVWDFEEIVKLEQWKNSAILEMVQFYVHLEIWNFLHFSQAHFRILEITVDDIFELKKNYLLMPSFKFVHVEYKNLIGEIYEMGATELGNHQKWLFKFPENSEFVLEVSLSPKNLYFRKIPVSHVPDSALI
;
A
#
# COMPACT_ATOMS: atom_id res chain seq x y z
N MET A 1 -34.93 10.54 -13.02
CA MET A 1 -34.37 10.19 -11.70
C MET A 1 -33.82 11.46 -11.06
N PRO A 2 -34.09 11.74 -9.78
CA PRO A 2 -33.50 12.91 -9.12
C PRO A 2 -32.00 12.65 -8.91
N LYS A 3 -31.16 13.60 -9.30
CA LYS A 3 -29.72 13.57 -8.96
C LYS A 3 -29.62 13.67 -7.44
N LYS A 4 -29.07 12.64 -6.78
CA LYS A 4 -28.66 12.74 -5.37
C LYS A 4 -27.66 13.90 -5.28
N GLN A 5 -28.02 14.96 -4.58
CA GLN A 5 -27.12 16.06 -4.29
C GLN A 5 -26.04 15.51 -3.34
N ARG A 6 -24.82 15.32 -3.85
CA ARG A 6 -23.65 14.99 -3.02
C ARG A 6 -23.29 16.27 -2.27
N TYR A 7 -23.50 16.28 -0.96
CA TYR A 7 -22.97 17.33 -0.09
C TYR A 7 -21.47 17.09 0.06
N SER A 8 -20.66 18.09 -0.26
CA SER A 8 -19.22 18.01 -0.05
C SER A 8 -18.90 18.29 1.41
N LEU A 9 -17.87 17.62 1.95
CA LEU A 9 -17.28 18.00 3.24
C LEU A 9 -16.87 19.48 3.26
N ALA A 10 -16.51 20.04 2.10
CA ALA A 10 -16.13 21.44 1.92
C ALA A 10 -17.27 22.44 2.19
N ASP A 11 -18.53 22.02 2.10
CA ASP A 11 -19.69 22.90 2.31
C ASP A 11 -20.13 22.95 3.79
N MET A 12 -19.44 22.20 4.66
CA MET A 12 -19.83 22.05 6.07
C MET A 12 -19.14 23.07 6.97
N PRO A 13 -19.79 23.50 8.07
CA PRO A 13 -19.13 24.33 9.08
C PRO A 13 -17.89 23.63 9.67
N GLU A 14 -16.83 24.38 9.93
CA GLU A 14 -15.54 23.88 10.44
C GLU A 14 -15.68 22.94 11.66
N LYS A 15 -16.53 23.29 12.62
CA LYS A 15 -16.78 22.45 13.80
C LYS A 15 -17.38 21.08 13.45
N VAL A 16 -18.22 21.02 12.41
CA VAL A 16 -18.83 19.78 11.93
C VAL A 16 -17.78 18.94 11.19
N ILE A 17 -16.90 19.57 10.40
CA ILE A 17 -15.78 18.88 9.75
C ILE A 17 -14.86 18.27 10.80
N MET A 18 -14.47 19.02 11.83
CA MET A 18 -13.62 18.52 12.92
C MET A 18 -14.28 17.37 13.68
N LEU A 19 -15.56 17.48 14.01
CA LEU A 19 -16.33 16.39 14.64
C LEU A 19 -16.39 15.13 13.77
N ILE A 20 -16.55 15.28 12.45
CA ILE A 20 -16.52 14.15 11.52
C ILE A 20 -15.12 13.54 11.49
N LEU A 21 -14.06 14.34 11.35
CA LEU A 21 -12.67 13.86 11.33
C LEU A 21 -12.29 13.15 12.64
N GLU A 22 -12.77 13.63 13.79
CA GLU A 22 -12.46 13.05 15.10
C GLU A 22 -13.25 11.75 15.40
N ASN A 23 -14.42 11.55 14.76
CA ASN A 23 -15.34 10.45 15.11
C ASN A 23 -15.60 9.44 13.98
N SER A 24 -14.96 9.59 12.82
CA SER A 24 -15.14 8.68 11.69
C SER A 24 -14.10 7.57 11.70
N ASP A 25 -14.54 6.33 11.44
CA ASP A 25 -13.65 5.22 11.09
C ASP A 25 -13.07 5.54 9.69
N PHE A 26 -11.80 5.93 9.62
CA PHE A 26 -11.15 6.63 8.49
C PHE A 26 -11.13 5.89 7.14
N ARG A 27 -11.72 4.71 7.02
CA ARG A 27 -11.80 3.91 5.78
C ARG A 27 -12.56 4.60 4.64
N SER A 28 -13.15 5.77 4.85
CA SER A 28 -13.94 6.48 3.84
C SER A 28 -13.87 7.99 3.99
N ILE A 29 -12.71 8.64 3.80
CA ILE A 29 -12.60 10.10 3.94
C ILE A 29 -11.71 10.70 2.85
N LEU A 30 -12.10 11.86 2.34
CA LEU A 30 -11.52 12.65 1.23
C LEU A 30 -11.62 11.99 -0.16
N THR A 31 -12.78 12.15 -0.81
CA THR A 31 -12.85 12.14 -2.28
C THR A 31 -12.79 13.59 -2.75
N ALA A 32 -11.62 14.04 -3.23
CA ALA A 32 -11.44 15.41 -3.68
C ALA A 32 -10.72 15.41 -5.03
N SER A 33 -11.31 16.09 -6.02
CA SER A 33 -10.58 16.48 -7.23
C SER A 33 -9.65 17.69 -6.96
N GLU A 34 -9.94 18.44 -5.90
CA GLU A 34 -9.15 19.55 -5.40
C GLU A 34 -9.47 19.76 -3.90
N ILE A 35 -8.45 19.91 -3.06
CA ILE A 35 -8.63 20.14 -1.62
C ILE A 35 -8.72 21.66 -1.38
N PRO A 36 -9.80 22.16 -0.74
CA PRO A 36 -9.94 23.60 -0.46
C PRO A 36 -8.81 24.16 0.40
N GLU A 37 -8.34 25.37 0.07
CA GLU A 37 -7.24 26.03 0.80
C GLU A 37 -7.57 26.30 2.27
N GLU A 38 -8.83 26.58 2.60
CA GLU A 38 -9.30 26.71 3.99
C GLU A 38 -9.10 25.41 4.75
N PHE A 39 -9.41 24.27 4.12
CA PHE A 39 -9.22 22.96 4.73
C PHE A 39 -7.74 22.66 4.95
N LYS A 40 -6.87 22.97 3.97
CA LYS A 40 -5.41 22.85 4.15
C LYS A 40 -4.90 23.69 5.32
N LYS A 41 -5.43 24.91 5.50
CA LYS A 41 -5.06 25.78 6.64
C LYS A 41 -5.48 25.17 7.98
N VAL A 42 -6.67 24.59 8.07
CA VAL A 42 -7.17 23.92 9.29
C VAL A 42 -6.28 22.73 9.64
N LEU A 43 -5.94 21.88 8.65
CA LEU A 43 -5.06 20.72 8.84
C LEU A 43 -3.65 21.12 9.30
N LYS A 44 -3.07 22.16 8.69
CA LYS A 44 -1.74 22.67 9.08
C LYS A 44 -1.74 23.26 10.50
N ALA A 45 -2.84 23.88 10.92
CA ALA A 45 -2.96 24.44 12.27
C ALA A 45 -3.22 23.37 13.33
N ASN A 46 -3.84 22.26 12.96
CA ASN A 46 -4.22 21.18 13.87
C ASN A 46 -3.85 19.81 13.26
N PRO A 47 -2.60 19.34 13.46
CA PRO A 47 -2.18 18.07 12.92
C PRO A 47 -3.11 16.93 13.36
N LEU A 48 -3.59 16.16 12.40
CA LEU A 48 -4.57 15.10 12.68
C LEU A 48 -3.88 13.92 13.35
N LYS A 49 -4.42 13.49 14.50
CA LYS A 49 -4.02 12.27 15.18
C LYS A 49 -4.97 11.15 14.78
N THR A 50 -4.51 10.28 13.89
CA THR A 50 -5.27 9.12 13.44
C THR A 50 -4.32 7.93 13.27
N GLU A 51 -4.86 6.72 13.40
CA GLU A 51 -4.12 5.49 13.09
C GLU A 51 -4.22 5.10 11.61
N CYS A 52 -5.21 5.64 10.89
CA CYS A 52 -5.50 5.30 9.51
C CYS A 52 -5.76 6.58 8.71
N PHE A 53 -5.10 6.72 7.55
CA PHE A 53 -5.34 7.78 6.60
C PHE A 53 -5.69 7.19 5.23
N ALA A 54 -6.84 7.55 4.71
CA ALA A 54 -7.27 7.22 3.37
C ALA A 54 -7.54 8.51 2.58
N ILE A 55 -7.24 8.51 1.28
CA ILE A 55 -7.60 9.58 0.35
C ILE A 55 -7.84 9.05 -1.06
N THR A 56 -8.89 9.53 -1.71
CA THR A 56 -9.19 9.34 -3.13
C THR A 56 -9.01 10.66 -3.88
N THR A 57 -8.07 10.69 -4.83
CA THR A 57 -7.64 11.91 -5.52
C THR A 57 -7.25 11.64 -6.98
N SER A 58 -7.10 12.69 -7.78
CA SER A 58 -6.58 12.63 -9.16
C SER A 58 -5.05 12.72 -9.26
N GLY A 59 -4.34 12.97 -8.15
CA GLY A 59 -2.89 13.12 -8.22
C GLY A 59 -2.14 13.03 -6.89
N PRO A 60 -0.79 12.93 -6.95
CA PRO A 60 0.06 12.81 -5.77
C PRO A 60 0.21 14.13 -4.98
N ASN A 61 0.00 15.28 -5.61
CA ASN A 61 0.14 16.58 -4.94
C ASN A 61 -0.91 16.76 -3.83
N GLU A 62 -2.14 16.31 -4.05
CA GLU A 62 -3.20 16.33 -3.06
C GLU A 62 -2.90 15.39 -1.89
N ILE A 63 -2.25 14.25 -2.15
CA ILE A 63 -1.76 13.36 -1.09
C ILE A 63 -0.76 14.13 -0.23
N LEU A 64 0.25 14.72 -0.86
CA LEU A 64 1.33 15.45 -0.18
C LEU A 64 0.81 16.61 0.68
N ASP A 65 -0.19 17.35 0.18
CA ASP A 65 -0.83 18.47 0.89
C ASP A 65 -1.51 18.05 2.20
N VAL A 66 -2.08 16.85 2.24
CA VAL A 66 -2.84 16.36 3.41
C VAL A 66 -1.98 15.53 4.33
N ILE A 67 -1.25 14.56 3.79
CA ILE A 67 -0.50 13.59 4.61
C ILE A 67 0.59 14.27 5.45
N SER A 68 1.16 15.36 4.95
CA SER A 68 2.14 16.17 5.69
C SER A 68 1.57 16.83 6.96
N SER A 69 0.24 16.94 7.04
CA SER A 69 -0.47 17.50 8.20
C SER A 69 -0.94 16.42 9.18
N ILE A 70 -0.59 15.15 8.98
CA ILE A 70 -0.97 14.04 9.85
C ILE A 70 0.16 13.74 10.84
N ASP A 71 -0.17 13.50 12.10
CA ASP A 71 0.78 13.07 13.12
C ASP A 71 1.34 11.68 12.77
N SER A 72 2.64 11.61 12.46
CA SER A 72 3.30 10.36 12.07
C SER A 72 3.50 9.38 13.23
N GLY A 73 3.35 9.82 14.49
CA GLY A 73 3.59 9.01 15.66
C GLY A 73 2.52 7.94 15.90
N ASN A 74 1.28 8.20 15.47
CA ASN A 74 0.15 7.28 15.64
C ASN A 74 -0.30 6.62 14.33
N LEU A 75 0.14 7.13 13.18
CA LEU A 75 -0.28 6.65 11.87
C LEU A 75 0.29 5.25 11.58
N LYS A 76 -0.59 4.28 11.38
CA LYS A 76 -0.25 2.87 11.12
C LYS A 76 -0.58 2.43 9.70
N GLU A 77 -1.61 3.03 9.10
CA GLU A 77 -2.17 2.63 7.82
C GLU A 77 -2.36 3.85 6.91
N ILE A 78 -1.90 3.71 5.67
CA ILE A 78 -2.05 4.71 4.61
C ILE A 78 -2.67 4.06 3.36
N CYS A 79 -3.72 4.69 2.84
CA CYS A 79 -4.48 4.21 1.70
C CYS A 79 -4.65 5.32 0.65
N PHE A 80 -4.22 5.07 -0.57
CA PHE A 80 -4.27 6.00 -1.68
C PHE A 80 -5.05 5.40 -2.84
N TYR A 81 -6.06 6.12 -3.32
CA TYR A 81 -6.90 5.68 -4.42
C TYR A 81 -6.90 6.73 -5.52
N ASN A 82 -6.70 6.32 -6.77
CA ASN A 82 -6.98 7.21 -7.89
C ASN A 82 -8.50 7.33 -8.08
N ILE A 83 -9.00 8.55 -8.29
CA ILE A 83 -10.41 8.81 -8.58
C ILE A 83 -10.81 8.35 -9.99
N ASP A 84 -9.85 8.31 -10.91
CA ASP A 84 -10.08 7.88 -12.28
C ASP A 84 -10.10 6.35 -12.37
N GLU A 85 -11.14 5.78 -13.00
CA GLU A 85 -11.36 4.34 -13.03
C GLU A 85 -10.43 3.58 -13.99
N LEU A 86 -9.71 4.28 -14.89
CA LEU A 86 -8.87 3.71 -15.95
C LEU A 86 -7.39 4.18 -16.04
N PRO A 87 -6.63 4.43 -14.96
CA PRO A 87 -5.31 5.03 -15.09
C PRO A 87 -4.25 3.94 -15.14
N GLU A 88 -3.55 3.85 -16.28
CA GLU A 88 -2.17 3.35 -16.33
C GLU A 88 -1.17 4.46 -15.97
N GLU A 89 -1.63 5.49 -15.26
CA GLU A 89 -0.81 6.63 -14.87
C GLU A 89 0.28 6.22 -13.89
N VAL A 90 1.41 6.90 -14.02
CA VAL A 90 2.55 6.76 -13.12
C VAL A 90 2.59 8.02 -12.27
N TRP A 91 2.31 7.88 -10.98
CA TRP A 91 2.41 8.96 -10.02
C TRP A 91 3.83 9.05 -9.46
N ASP A 92 4.32 10.27 -9.35
CA ASP A 92 5.60 10.56 -8.72
C ASP A 92 5.43 10.64 -7.20
N PHE A 93 6.09 9.71 -6.49
CA PHE A 93 6.04 9.59 -5.04
C PHE A 93 7.38 9.94 -4.39
N GLU A 94 8.36 10.51 -5.12
CA GLU A 94 9.70 10.81 -4.60
C GLU A 94 9.67 11.66 -3.32
N GLU A 95 8.75 12.61 -3.22
CA GLU A 95 8.58 13.43 -2.02
C GLU A 95 7.76 12.73 -0.93
N ILE A 96 6.77 11.92 -1.30
CA ILE A 96 5.90 11.22 -0.35
C ILE A 96 6.69 10.17 0.44
N VAL A 97 7.58 9.40 -0.20
CA VAL A 97 8.37 8.35 0.48
C VAL A 97 9.37 8.91 1.48
N LYS A 98 9.72 10.20 1.37
CA LYS A 98 10.64 10.87 2.31
C LYS A 98 9.96 11.21 3.63
N LEU A 99 8.63 11.23 3.68
CA LEU A 99 7.85 11.61 4.85
C LEU A 99 7.91 10.57 5.97
N GLU A 100 7.89 11.05 7.22
CA GLU A 100 7.80 10.18 8.40
C GLU A 100 6.49 9.39 8.44
N GLN A 101 5.40 9.95 7.91
CA GLN A 101 4.11 9.29 7.78
C GLN A 101 4.20 8.04 6.90
N TRP A 102 4.95 8.10 5.80
CA TRP A 102 5.22 6.93 4.96
C TRP A 102 6.09 5.90 5.69
N LYS A 103 7.20 6.35 6.27
CA LYS A 103 8.22 5.49 6.91
C LYS A 103 7.73 4.78 8.18
N ASN A 104 6.82 5.41 8.94
CA ASN A 104 6.31 4.85 10.20
C ASN A 104 5.06 3.98 10.02
N SER A 105 4.38 4.10 8.88
CA SER A 105 3.21 3.28 8.59
C SER A 105 3.61 1.82 8.35
N ALA A 106 2.79 0.90 8.86
CA ALA A 106 3.01 -0.54 8.75
C ALA A 106 2.11 -1.20 7.70
N ILE A 107 1.08 -0.49 7.23
CA ILE A 107 0.08 -0.95 6.26
C ILE A 107 -0.05 0.07 5.12
N LEU A 108 -0.01 -0.43 3.88
CA LEU A 108 -0.16 0.37 2.66
C LEU A 108 -1.22 -0.22 1.73
N GLU A 109 -2.07 0.62 1.18
CA GLU A 109 -2.91 0.28 0.03
C GLU A 109 -2.81 1.37 -1.04
N MET A 110 -2.49 0.99 -2.27
CA MET A 110 -2.42 1.88 -3.44
C MET A 110 -3.17 1.25 -4.60
N VAL A 111 -4.22 1.93 -5.06
CA VAL A 111 -5.17 1.37 -6.04
C VAL A 111 -5.31 2.30 -7.24
N GLN A 112 -5.35 1.69 -8.43
CA GLN A 112 -5.60 2.36 -9.72
C GLN A 112 -4.52 3.34 -10.21
N PHE A 113 -3.27 3.22 -9.74
CA PHE A 113 -2.13 3.92 -10.34
C PHE A 113 -0.83 3.14 -10.13
N TYR A 114 0.17 3.39 -10.95
CA TYR A 114 1.53 2.88 -10.80
C TYR A 114 2.42 3.94 -10.15
N VAL A 115 3.49 3.50 -9.53
CA VAL A 115 4.61 4.36 -9.15
C VAL A 115 5.91 3.85 -9.75
N HIS A 116 6.85 4.75 -9.98
CA HIS A 116 8.22 4.41 -10.33
C HIS A 116 9.09 4.72 -9.12
N LEU A 117 9.29 3.71 -8.29
CA LEU A 117 10.02 3.80 -7.03
C LEU A 117 10.86 2.55 -6.85
N GLU A 118 11.97 2.74 -6.15
CA GLU A 118 12.86 1.65 -5.79
C GLU A 118 12.22 0.78 -4.69
N ILE A 119 12.44 -0.54 -4.75
CA ILE A 119 11.69 -1.49 -3.91
C ILE A 119 11.94 -1.31 -2.41
N TRP A 120 13.13 -0.82 -2.03
CA TRP A 120 13.49 -0.60 -0.64
C TRP A 120 12.57 0.39 0.07
N ASN A 121 11.89 1.27 -0.68
CA ASN A 121 10.89 2.19 -0.12
C ASN A 121 9.65 1.48 0.44
N PHE A 122 9.48 0.18 0.20
CA PHE A 122 8.32 -0.61 0.61
C PHE A 122 8.65 -1.70 1.65
N LEU A 123 9.94 -1.93 1.96
CA LEU A 123 10.36 -3.08 2.78
C LEU A 123 9.88 -3.01 4.24
N HIS A 124 9.51 -1.83 4.75
CA HIS A 124 9.02 -1.66 6.12
C HIS A 124 7.55 -2.06 6.29
N PHE A 125 6.78 -2.19 5.21
CA PHE A 125 5.37 -2.55 5.32
C PHE A 125 5.18 -4.03 5.67
N SER A 126 4.38 -4.27 6.71
CA SER A 126 3.98 -5.61 7.15
C SER A 126 2.81 -6.17 6.32
N GLN A 127 2.02 -5.25 5.75
CA GLN A 127 0.86 -5.48 4.89
C GLN A 127 0.90 -4.44 3.78
N ALA A 128 0.94 -4.86 2.51
CA ALA A 128 0.88 -3.90 1.43
C ALA A 128 0.15 -4.42 0.20
N HIS A 129 -0.56 -3.53 -0.49
CA HIS A 129 -0.96 -3.69 -1.88
C HIS A 129 -0.55 -2.44 -2.64
N PHE A 130 0.26 -2.59 -3.68
CA PHE A 130 0.68 -1.47 -4.52
C PHE A 130 0.98 -1.91 -5.95
N ARG A 131 1.08 -0.91 -6.84
CA ARG A 131 1.48 -1.13 -8.24
C ARG A 131 2.76 -0.40 -8.57
N ILE A 132 3.72 -1.11 -9.15
CA ILE A 132 5.03 -0.56 -9.55
C ILE A 132 5.22 -0.71 -11.05
N LEU A 133 5.86 0.28 -11.67
CA LEU A 133 6.10 0.25 -13.12
C LEU A 133 7.00 -0.93 -13.49
N GLU A 134 8.11 -1.10 -12.78
CA GLU A 134 9.12 -2.10 -13.06
C GLU A 134 9.53 -2.80 -11.77
N ILE A 135 9.76 -4.10 -11.87
CA ILE A 135 10.35 -4.89 -10.80
C ILE A 135 11.41 -5.80 -11.39
N THR A 136 12.55 -5.91 -10.74
CA THR A 136 13.64 -6.81 -11.12
C THR A 136 13.55 -8.11 -10.34
N VAL A 137 14.20 -9.17 -10.83
CA VAL A 137 14.34 -10.43 -10.08
C VAL A 137 15.09 -10.21 -8.75
N ASP A 138 16.06 -9.30 -8.72
CA ASP A 138 16.80 -8.94 -7.50
C ASP A 138 15.88 -8.30 -6.45
N ASP A 139 14.95 -7.44 -6.87
CA ASP A 139 13.94 -6.85 -5.97
C ASP A 139 13.07 -7.93 -5.31
N ILE A 140 12.69 -8.97 -6.07
CA ILE A 140 11.92 -10.12 -5.55
C ILE A 140 12.73 -10.87 -4.48
N PHE A 141 14.03 -11.06 -4.71
CA PHE A 141 14.91 -11.69 -3.73
C PHE A 141 15.11 -10.83 -2.48
N GLU A 142 15.20 -9.52 -2.63
CA GLU A 142 15.31 -8.58 -1.51
C GLU A 142 14.04 -8.57 -0.66
N LEU A 143 12.86 -8.47 -1.29
CA LEU A 143 11.55 -8.61 -0.64
C LEU A 143 11.46 -9.92 0.14
N LYS A 144 11.79 -11.05 -0.50
CA LYS A 144 11.80 -12.38 0.14
C LYS A 144 12.68 -12.38 1.38
N LYS A 145 13.93 -11.92 1.26
CA LYS A 145 14.89 -11.89 2.36
C LYS A 145 14.39 -11.03 3.52
N ASN A 146 13.87 -9.85 3.21
CA ASN A 146 13.32 -8.94 4.20
C ASN A 146 12.13 -9.56 4.95
N TYR A 147 11.15 -10.10 4.22
CA TYR A 147 9.93 -10.65 4.84
C TYR A 147 10.19 -11.93 5.64
N LEU A 148 11.17 -12.75 5.28
CA LEU A 148 11.61 -13.89 6.10
C LEU A 148 12.18 -13.46 7.46
N LEU A 149 12.70 -12.24 7.57
CA LEU A 149 13.32 -11.71 8.79
C LEU A 149 12.38 -10.81 9.59
N MET A 150 11.21 -10.47 9.04
CA MET A 150 10.24 -9.58 9.68
C MET A 150 9.16 -10.37 10.45
N PRO A 151 9.16 -10.37 11.80
CA PRO A 151 8.21 -11.17 12.58
C PRO A 151 6.75 -10.72 12.39
N SER A 152 6.55 -9.41 12.21
CA SER A 152 5.25 -8.76 12.00
C SER A 152 4.67 -8.94 10.60
N PHE A 153 5.44 -9.46 9.64
CA PHE A 153 5.01 -9.62 8.26
C PHE A 153 3.76 -10.50 8.14
N LYS A 154 2.83 -10.09 7.27
CA LYS A 154 1.61 -10.84 6.98
C LYS A 154 1.44 -11.12 5.50
N PHE A 155 1.35 -10.08 4.67
CA PHE A 155 1.22 -10.25 3.22
C PHE A 155 1.67 -9.01 2.44
N VAL A 156 2.18 -9.21 1.24
CA VAL A 156 2.41 -8.13 0.28
C VAL A 156 1.95 -8.58 -1.10
N HIS A 157 1.16 -7.75 -1.77
CA HIS A 157 0.74 -7.91 -3.15
C HIS A 157 1.31 -6.75 -3.98
N VAL A 158 2.12 -7.11 -4.98
CA VAL A 158 2.67 -6.18 -5.96
C VAL A 158 2.04 -6.48 -7.30
N GLU A 159 1.35 -5.50 -7.86
CA GLU A 159 1.05 -5.49 -9.29
C GLU A 159 2.20 -4.81 -10.03
N TYR A 160 2.70 -5.40 -11.11
CA TYR A 160 3.81 -4.82 -11.86
C TYR A 160 3.50 -4.73 -13.35
N LYS A 161 4.01 -3.70 -14.03
CA LYS A 161 3.87 -3.57 -15.48
C LYS A 161 4.94 -4.37 -16.22
N ASN A 162 6.19 -4.25 -15.79
CA ASN A 162 7.34 -4.94 -16.37
C ASN A 162 8.10 -5.75 -15.32
N LEU A 163 8.41 -7.01 -15.62
CA LEU A 163 9.36 -7.83 -14.85
C LEU A 163 10.67 -7.90 -15.64
N ILE A 164 11.77 -7.52 -15.00
CA ILE A 164 13.11 -7.48 -15.59
C ILE A 164 13.94 -8.63 -15.03
N GLY A 165 14.44 -9.49 -15.91
CA GLY A 165 15.26 -10.65 -15.56
C GLY A 165 14.52 -11.98 -15.64
N GLU A 166 15.26 -13.06 -15.40
CA GLU A 166 14.75 -14.43 -15.47
C GLU A 166 14.70 -15.08 -14.08
N ILE A 167 13.56 -15.65 -13.71
CA ILE A 167 13.29 -16.13 -12.33
C ILE A 167 13.88 -17.53 -12.02
N TYR A 168 14.75 -18.07 -12.90
CA TYR A 168 15.24 -19.45 -12.80
C TYR A 168 15.93 -19.76 -11.46
N GLU A 169 16.48 -18.75 -10.81
CA GLU A 169 17.22 -18.85 -9.55
C GLU A 169 16.34 -19.17 -8.33
N MET A 170 15.01 -19.03 -8.42
CA MET A 170 14.10 -19.42 -7.32
C MET A 170 13.81 -20.94 -7.27
N GLY A 171 14.26 -21.70 -8.27
CA GLY A 171 13.99 -23.14 -8.39
C GLY A 171 12.73 -23.45 -9.21
N ALA A 172 12.61 -24.69 -9.68
CA ALA A 172 11.53 -25.12 -10.55
C ALA A 172 10.17 -25.11 -9.84
N THR A 173 9.11 -24.74 -10.56
CA THR A 173 7.72 -24.82 -10.09
C THR A 173 6.90 -25.73 -11.00
N GLU A 174 5.91 -26.42 -10.44
CA GLU A 174 5.10 -27.40 -11.16
C GLU A 174 3.90 -26.77 -11.92
N LEU A 175 3.69 -25.46 -11.81
CA LEU A 175 2.41 -24.80 -12.09
C LEU A 175 2.44 -23.85 -13.30
N GLY A 176 3.15 -24.20 -14.38
CA GLY A 176 3.09 -23.47 -15.66
C GLY A 176 3.36 -21.96 -15.52
N ASN A 177 2.43 -21.11 -15.95
CA ASN A 177 2.57 -19.64 -15.89
C ASN A 177 2.45 -19.06 -14.47
N HIS A 178 2.02 -19.86 -13.51
CA HIS A 178 1.86 -19.48 -12.10
C HIS A 178 2.95 -20.18 -11.32
N GLN A 179 3.94 -19.44 -10.90
CA GLN A 179 5.06 -19.99 -10.14
C GLN A 179 4.79 -19.77 -8.67
N LYS A 180 5.07 -20.79 -7.85
CA LYS A 180 4.82 -20.76 -6.42
C LYS A 180 5.97 -21.43 -5.69
N TRP A 181 6.48 -20.77 -4.66
CA TRP A 181 7.56 -21.24 -3.79
C TRP A 181 7.16 -21.08 -2.33
N LEU A 182 7.69 -21.96 -1.48
CA LEU A 182 7.49 -21.93 -0.04
C LEU A 182 8.85 -21.90 0.64
N PHE A 183 9.00 -21.05 1.66
CA PHE A 183 10.25 -20.88 2.39
C PHE A 183 9.97 -20.91 3.89
N LYS A 184 10.82 -21.61 4.65
CA LYS A 184 10.70 -21.64 6.12
C LYS A 184 11.19 -20.32 6.72
N PHE A 185 10.46 -19.82 7.71
CA PHE A 185 10.98 -18.76 8.57
C PHE A 185 12.09 -19.34 9.47
N PRO A 186 13.25 -18.67 9.59
CA PRO A 186 14.37 -19.19 10.40
C PRO A 186 14.00 -19.46 11.87
N GLU A 187 13.15 -18.62 12.46
CA GLU A 187 12.80 -18.66 13.89
C GLU A 187 11.34 -19.06 14.14
N ASN A 188 10.60 -19.48 13.12
CA ASN A 188 9.19 -19.81 13.26
C ASN A 188 8.79 -21.01 12.39
N SER A 189 8.61 -22.16 13.04
CA SER A 189 8.22 -23.42 12.38
C SER A 189 6.71 -23.56 12.16
N GLU A 190 5.88 -22.66 12.69
CA GLU A 190 4.43 -22.72 12.53
C GLU A 190 3.97 -22.11 11.19
N PHE A 191 4.82 -21.30 10.55
CA PHE A 191 4.51 -20.58 9.33
C PHE A 191 5.56 -20.81 8.26
N VAL A 192 5.15 -20.61 7.01
CA VAL A 192 6.03 -20.50 5.84
C VAL A 192 5.72 -19.23 5.08
N LEU A 193 6.73 -18.68 4.43
CA LEU A 193 6.58 -17.63 3.45
C LEU A 193 6.24 -18.27 2.11
N GLU A 194 5.04 -18.01 1.64
CA GLU A 194 4.64 -18.32 0.28
C GLU A 194 4.97 -17.15 -0.64
N VAL A 195 5.67 -17.43 -1.74
CA VAL A 195 5.89 -16.49 -2.83
C VAL A 195 5.16 -17.03 -4.05
N SER A 196 4.24 -16.26 -4.63
CA SER A 196 3.51 -16.63 -5.84
C SER A 196 3.68 -15.57 -6.91
N LEU A 197 4.13 -15.97 -8.08
CA LEU A 197 4.34 -15.11 -9.25
C LEU A 197 3.43 -15.56 -10.38
N SER A 198 2.70 -14.62 -10.96
CA SER A 198 1.85 -14.82 -12.13
C SER A 198 1.92 -13.58 -13.01
N PRO A 199 1.40 -13.59 -14.25
CA PRO A 199 1.46 -12.41 -15.10
C PRO A 199 0.94 -11.14 -14.37
N LYS A 200 1.82 -10.14 -14.27
CA LYS A 200 1.59 -8.83 -13.62
C LYS A 200 1.34 -8.86 -12.11
N ASN A 201 1.47 -10.00 -11.44
CA ASN A 201 1.16 -10.12 -10.02
C ASN A 201 2.23 -10.93 -9.28
N LEU A 202 2.71 -10.36 -8.18
CA LEU A 202 3.60 -11.00 -7.24
C LEU A 202 2.98 -10.92 -5.84
N TYR A 203 2.91 -12.07 -5.18
CA TYR A 203 2.37 -12.20 -3.83
C TYR A 203 3.42 -12.78 -2.90
N PHE A 204 3.52 -12.19 -1.72
CA PHE A 204 4.18 -12.74 -0.56
C PHE A 204 3.13 -12.94 0.53
N ARG A 205 3.04 -14.13 1.13
CA ARG A 205 2.07 -14.42 2.18
C ARG A 205 2.70 -15.26 3.28
N LYS A 206 2.51 -14.85 4.53
CA LYS A 206 2.80 -15.70 5.69
C LYS A 206 1.60 -16.61 5.92
N ILE A 207 1.78 -17.90 5.68
CA ILE A 207 0.71 -18.89 5.84
C ILE A 207 1.08 -19.94 6.90
N PRO A 208 0.13 -20.44 7.69
CA PRO A 208 0.38 -21.56 8.59
C PRO A 208 0.81 -22.80 7.81
N VAL A 209 1.74 -23.58 8.35
CA VAL A 209 2.21 -24.85 7.75
C VAL A 209 1.04 -25.81 7.47
N SER A 210 -0.02 -25.78 8.27
CA SER A 210 -1.23 -26.59 8.06
C SER A 210 -1.99 -26.30 6.76
N HIS A 211 -1.72 -25.16 6.10
CA HIS A 211 -2.31 -24.81 4.80
C HIS A 211 -1.40 -25.17 3.63
N VAL A 212 -0.21 -25.73 3.89
CA VAL A 212 0.70 -26.20 2.86
C VAL A 212 0.26 -27.59 2.41
N PRO A 213 0.07 -27.84 1.08
CA PRO A 213 -0.24 -29.18 0.58
C PRO A 213 0.88 -30.17 0.92
N ASP A 214 0.54 -31.41 1.29
CA ASP A 214 1.51 -32.44 1.67
C ASP A 214 2.56 -32.75 0.56
N SER A 215 2.22 -32.47 -0.71
CA SER A 215 3.11 -32.66 -1.86
C SER A 215 4.05 -31.49 -2.13
N ALA A 216 3.98 -30.40 -1.37
CA ALA A 216 4.75 -29.20 -1.65
C ALA A 216 6.19 -29.29 -1.09
N LEU A 217 7.15 -28.82 -1.88
CA LEU A 217 8.54 -28.66 -1.45
C LEU A 217 8.68 -27.39 -0.59
N ILE A 218 9.31 -27.52 0.58
CA ILE A 218 9.58 -26.43 1.54
C ILE A 218 11.07 -26.40 1.92
#